data_AF-A0A959NS95-F1
#
_entry.id   AF-A0A959NS95-F1
#
_cell.length_a   1.000
_cell.length_b   1.000
_cell.length_c   1.000
_cell.angle_alpha   90.00
_cell.angle_beta   90.00
_cell.angle_gamma   90.00
#
_symmetry.space_group_name_H-M   'P 1'
#
loop_
_entity.id
_entity.type
_entity.pdbx_description
1 polymer ?
#
loop_
_entity_poly.entity_id
_entity_poly.type
_entity_poly.pdbx_seq_one_letter_code
_entity_poly.pdbx_strand_id
1 'polypeptide(L)'
;MKKLLFVALLTFIGNSLFAQKTVSTNGTEYYSCSQKNGMTSIPGDYKLTVQYDEKELGFNASGGQRMTSFSTVKKTDKYVIGQNVEGNYAFFDITKKQFYYIDYFMKRYLTTGYGSQSAEIKQNTMKIMDILKKGESQKDAIQYLIKQTEYGF
;
A
#
# COMPACT_ATOMS: atom_id res chain seq x y z
N MET A 1 34.95 25.35 21.33
CA MET A 1 34.13 24.15 21.65
C MET A 1 32.62 24.38 21.49
N LYS A 2 32.03 25.49 21.97
CA LYS A 2 30.57 25.75 21.84
C LYS A 2 30.06 25.85 20.39
N LYS A 3 30.87 26.37 19.45
CA LYS A 3 30.48 26.52 18.02
C LYS A 3 30.44 25.19 17.25
N LEU A 4 31.25 24.20 17.63
CA LEU A 4 31.28 22.88 16.98
C LEU A 4 30.06 22.01 17.37
N LEU A 5 29.61 22.12 18.62
CA LEU A 5 28.38 21.47 19.10
C LEU A 5 27.13 21.95 18.35
N PHE A 6 27.08 23.22 17.97
CA PHE A 6 25.94 23.79 17.25
C PHE A 6 25.85 23.30 15.80
N VAL A 7 27.00 23.13 15.14
CA VAL A 7 27.09 22.59 13.78
C VAL A 7 26.73 21.10 13.76
N ALA A 8 27.18 20.33 14.75
CA ALA A 8 26.81 18.92 14.91
C ALA A 8 25.30 18.74 15.22
N LEU A 9 24.68 19.68 15.93
CA LEU A 9 23.25 19.65 16.21
C LEU A 9 22.42 19.93 14.94
N LEU A 10 22.86 20.87 14.10
CA LEU A 10 22.19 21.20 12.83
C LEU A 10 22.30 20.08 11.79
N THR A 11 23.41 19.34 11.74
CA THR A 11 23.55 18.18 10.85
C THR A 11 22.74 16.97 11.34
N PHE A 12 22.53 16.82 12.64
CA PHE A 12 21.69 15.75 13.19
C PHE A 12 20.19 16.02 12.95
N ILE A 13 19.75 17.27 13.07
CA ILE A 13 18.37 17.68 12.78
C ILE A 13 18.06 17.55 11.28
N GLY A 14 19.02 17.91 10.41
CA GLY A 14 18.87 17.81 8.96
C GLY A 14 18.67 16.39 8.42
N ASN A 15 19.24 15.37 9.06
CA ASN A 15 19.06 13.96 8.67
C ASN A 15 17.78 13.32 9.24
N SER A 16 17.17 13.94 10.25
CA SER A 16 15.94 13.45 10.89
C SER A 16 14.64 13.95 10.24
N LEU A 17 14.75 14.85 9.25
CA LEU A 17 13.62 15.40 8.52
C LEU A 17 13.24 14.47 7.37
N PHE A 18 12.24 13.62 7.61
CA PHE A 18 11.28 13.13 6.62
C PHE A 18 11.86 12.64 5.28
N ALA A 19 12.54 11.50 5.26
CA ALA A 19 12.81 10.79 4.01
C ALA A 19 11.54 10.08 3.51
N GLN A 20 10.50 10.86 3.18
CA GLN A 20 9.32 10.37 2.48
C GLN A 20 9.76 9.83 1.12
N LYS A 21 9.57 8.52 0.91
CA LYS A 21 9.92 7.86 -0.34
C LYS A 21 8.74 7.97 -1.29
N THR A 22 9.01 8.31 -2.55
CA THR A 22 8.02 8.29 -3.62
C THR A 22 8.38 7.20 -4.61
N VAL A 23 7.45 6.30 -4.90
CA VAL A 23 7.56 5.28 -5.93
C VAL A 23 6.45 5.48 -6.94
N SER A 24 6.80 5.58 -8.21
CA SER A 24 5.84 5.61 -9.31
C SER A 24 6.01 4.39 -10.21
N THR A 25 4.88 3.82 -10.65
CA THR A 25 4.84 2.78 -11.67
C THR A 25 3.69 3.04 -12.64
N ASN A 26 3.91 2.71 -13.91
CA ASN A 26 2.83 2.73 -14.90
C ASN A 26 2.10 1.39 -14.83
N GLY A 27 0.78 1.44 -14.99
CA GLY A 27 -0.08 0.26 -15.09
C GLY A 27 -1.09 0.46 -16.22
N THR A 28 -1.61 -0.65 -16.73
CA THR A 28 -2.56 -0.68 -17.85
C THR A 28 -3.93 -1.22 -17.46
N GLU A 29 -4.03 -1.72 -16.22
CA GLU A 29 -5.24 -2.29 -15.67
C GLU A 29 -5.16 -2.32 -14.14
N TYR A 30 -6.28 -2.13 -13.46
CA TYR A 30 -6.40 -2.41 -12.03
C TYR A 30 -7.62 -3.28 -11.76
N TYR A 31 -7.59 -3.97 -10.62
CA TYR A 31 -8.60 -4.97 -10.27
C TYR A 31 -9.26 -4.57 -8.96
N SER A 32 -10.59 -4.58 -8.94
CA SER A 32 -11.37 -4.42 -7.72
C SER A 32 -12.25 -5.64 -7.53
N CYS A 33 -12.24 -6.21 -6.33
CA CYS A 33 -13.14 -7.30 -5.95
C CYS A 33 -14.04 -6.86 -4.81
N SER A 34 -15.30 -7.31 -4.87
CA SER A 34 -16.26 -7.17 -3.78
C SER A 34 -16.98 -8.47 -3.53
N GLN A 35 -17.49 -8.63 -2.30
CA GLN A 35 -18.33 -9.79 -1.99
C GLN A 35 -19.56 -9.89 -2.89
N LYS A 36 -20.20 -8.75 -3.20
CA LYS A 36 -21.45 -8.66 -3.95
C LYS A 36 -21.26 -8.88 -5.45
N ASN A 37 -20.29 -8.20 -6.06
CA ASN A 37 -20.17 -8.12 -7.52
C ASN A 37 -19.05 -9.03 -8.08
N GLY A 38 -18.30 -9.71 -7.21
CA GLY A 38 -17.10 -10.44 -7.65
C GLY A 38 -16.00 -9.48 -8.09
N MET A 39 -15.22 -9.91 -9.08
CA MET A 39 -14.09 -9.15 -9.61
C MET A 39 -14.51 -8.28 -10.79
N THR A 40 -14.06 -7.03 -10.77
CA THR A 40 -14.13 -6.07 -11.87
C THR A 40 -12.71 -5.75 -12.34
N SER A 41 -12.49 -5.90 -13.65
CA SER A 41 -11.29 -5.46 -14.37
C SER A 41 -11.54 -4.06 -14.92
N ILE A 42 -10.60 -3.14 -14.70
CA ILE A 42 -10.72 -1.77 -15.19
C ILE A 42 -9.48 -1.48 -16.04
N PRO A 43 -9.57 -1.69 -17.37
CA PRO A 43 -8.47 -1.42 -18.28
C PRO A 43 -8.31 0.09 -18.49
N GLY A 44 -7.07 0.51 -18.71
CA GLY A 44 -6.70 1.89 -18.99
C GLY A 44 -5.30 2.20 -18.48
N ASP A 45 -4.63 3.12 -19.16
CA ASP A 45 -3.31 3.58 -18.75
C ASP A 45 -3.42 4.48 -17.53
N TYR A 46 -2.60 4.19 -16.52
CA TYR A 46 -2.50 4.99 -15.32
C TYR A 46 -1.09 5.02 -14.75
N LYS A 47 -0.86 6.00 -13.89
CA LYS A 47 0.37 6.11 -13.09
C LYS A 47 0.01 5.95 -11.62
N LEU A 48 0.39 4.81 -11.05
CA LEU A 48 0.36 4.61 -9.61
C LEU A 48 1.52 5.39 -8.99
N THR A 49 1.23 6.24 -8.04
CA THR A 49 2.21 6.95 -7.21
C THR A 49 1.93 6.63 -5.75
N VAL A 50 2.92 6.06 -5.08
CA VAL A 50 2.87 5.73 -3.65
C VAL A 50 3.91 6.57 -2.94
N GLN A 51 3.50 7.26 -1.88
CA GLN A 51 4.38 7.99 -0.99
C GLN A 51 4.35 7.32 0.37
N TYR A 52 5.51 7.09 0.97
CA TYR A 52 5.55 6.43 2.27
C TYR A 52 6.75 6.83 3.11
N ASP A 53 6.51 6.89 4.42
CA ASP A 53 7.52 6.98 5.46
C ASP A 53 7.08 6.22 6.73
N GLU A 54 7.73 6.48 7.85
CA GLU A 54 7.39 5.87 9.14
C GLU A 54 6.02 6.27 9.69
N LYS A 55 5.39 7.32 9.16
CA LYS A 55 4.15 7.92 9.69
C LYS A 55 2.98 7.78 8.72
N GLU A 56 3.23 7.88 7.43
CA GLU A 56 2.19 7.93 6.40
C GLU A 56 2.50 6.98 5.25
N LEU A 57 1.44 6.34 4.74
CA LEU A 57 1.41 5.63 3.48
C LEU A 57 0.27 6.23 2.65
N GLY A 58 0.62 6.96 1.59
CA GLY A 58 -0.31 7.55 0.64
C GLY A 58 -0.24 6.85 -0.71
N PHE A 59 -1.36 6.77 -1.43
CA PHE A 59 -1.36 6.37 -2.83
C PHE A 59 -2.30 7.22 -3.70
N ASN A 60 -1.99 7.28 -4.99
CA ASN A 60 -2.90 7.76 -6.03
C ASN A 60 -2.66 6.96 -7.33
N ALA A 61 -3.74 6.58 -8.02
CA ALA A 61 -3.71 5.88 -9.30
C ALA A 61 -4.36 6.66 -10.46
N SER A 62 -4.85 7.89 -10.26
CA SER A 62 -5.53 8.69 -11.29
C SER A 62 -4.79 9.99 -11.66
N GLY A 63 -3.51 10.11 -11.29
CA GLY A 63 -2.66 11.25 -11.69
C GLY A 63 -2.98 12.60 -11.04
N GLY A 64 -3.95 12.67 -10.12
CA GLY A 64 -4.26 13.87 -9.34
C GLY A 64 -3.24 14.20 -8.22
N GLN A 65 -3.43 15.35 -7.55
CA GLN A 65 -2.62 15.73 -6.38
C GLN A 65 -3.12 15.11 -5.06
N ARG A 66 -4.40 14.72 -4.98
CA ARG A 66 -4.99 14.19 -3.74
C ARG A 66 -4.63 12.72 -3.56
N MET A 67 -3.88 12.42 -2.52
CA MET A 67 -3.56 11.04 -2.12
C MET A 67 -4.59 10.52 -1.13
N THR A 68 -4.94 9.25 -1.26
CA THR A 68 -5.59 8.52 -0.17
C THR A 68 -4.50 8.09 0.80
N SER A 69 -4.58 8.58 2.04
CA SER A 69 -3.55 8.40 3.06
C SER A 69 -3.99 7.48 4.19
N PHE A 70 -3.01 6.73 4.69
CA PHE A 70 -3.12 5.82 5.82
C PHE A 70 -1.99 6.13 6.79
N SER A 71 -2.23 5.95 8.09
CA SER A 71 -1.15 5.97 9.07
C SER A 71 -0.32 4.71 8.93
N THR A 72 0.99 4.83 8.78
CA THR A 72 1.91 3.69 8.70
C THR A 72 1.88 2.92 10.03
N VAL A 73 1.55 1.64 9.95
CA VAL A 73 1.55 0.71 11.10
C VAL A 73 2.84 -0.12 11.12
N LYS A 74 3.38 -0.44 9.94
CA LYS A 74 4.64 -1.16 9.81
C LYS A 74 5.35 -0.78 8.52
N LYS A 75 6.64 -0.51 8.60
CA LYS A 75 7.52 -0.29 7.46
C LYS A 75 8.72 -1.22 7.54
N THR A 76 9.07 -1.82 6.41
CA THR A 76 10.26 -2.65 6.21
C THR A 76 10.92 -2.24 4.91
N ASP A 77 12.05 -2.86 4.56
CA ASP A 77 12.67 -2.65 3.25
C ASP A 77 11.88 -3.28 2.10
N LYS A 78 11.02 -4.27 2.40
CA LYS A 78 10.24 -5.03 1.40
C LYS A 78 8.81 -4.52 1.24
N TYR A 79 8.19 -4.04 2.31
CA TYR A 79 6.79 -3.64 2.30
C TYR A 79 6.44 -2.58 3.35
N VAL A 80 5.29 -1.94 3.15
CA VAL A 80 4.66 -0.99 4.09
C VAL A 80 3.20 -1.39 4.31
N ILE A 81 2.74 -1.29 5.55
CA ILE A 81 1.33 -1.49 5.94
C ILE A 81 0.82 -0.18 6.52
N GLY A 82 -0.31 0.29 6.01
CA GLY A 82 -1.04 1.44 6.53
C GLY A 82 -2.43 1.06 7.03
N GLN A 83 -2.95 1.84 7.97
CA GLN A 83 -4.32 1.76 8.45
C GLN A 83 -4.93 3.16 8.55
N ASN A 84 -6.20 3.33 8.17
CA ASN A 84 -6.93 4.58 8.35
C ASN A 84 -7.88 4.51 9.56
N VAL A 85 -8.49 5.65 9.91
CA VAL A 85 -9.43 5.77 11.04
C VAL A 85 -10.72 4.96 10.87
N GLU A 86 -11.04 4.56 9.64
CA GLU A 86 -12.21 3.73 9.32
C GLU A 86 -11.93 2.23 9.50
N GLY A 87 -10.69 1.86 9.81
CA GLY A 87 -10.25 0.47 9.97
C GLY A 87 -9.79 -0.18 8.66
N ASN A 88 -9.71 0.58 7.56
CA ASN A 88 -9.25 0.08 6.27
C ASN A 88 -7.73 -0.09 6.26
N TYR A 89 -7.27 -1.16 5.61
CA TYR A 89 -5.85 -1.47 5.48
C TYR A 89 -5.33 -1.19 4.08
N ALA A 90 -4.09 -0.74 4.03
CA ALA A 90 -3.30 -0.62 2.83
C ALA A 90 -2.02 -1.47 2.96
N PHE A 91 -1.63 -2.13 1.89
CA PHE A 91 -0.38 -2.86 1.77
C PHE A 91 0.36 -2.40 0.53
N PHE A 92 1.62 -2.02 0.69
CA PHE A 92 2.49 -1.69 -0.42
C PHE A 92 3.69 -2.65 -0.45
N ASP A 93 3.79 -3.47 -1.49
CA ASP A 93 5.00 -4.22 -1.82
C ASP A 93 5.98 -3.26 -2.51
N ILE A 94 7.07 -2.92 -1.82
CA ILE A 94 8.08 -1.99 -2.31
C ILE A 94 8.85 -2.62 -3.48
N THR A 95 9.17 -3.90 -3.38
CA THR A 95 9.98 -4.61 -4.38
C THR A 95 9.22 -4.76 -5.69
N LYS A 96 7.97 -5.21 -5.62
CA LYS A 96 7.12 -5.42 -6.81
C LYS A 96 6.40 -4.17 -7.27
N LYS A 97 6.43 -3.09 -6.47
CA LYS A 97 5.70 -1.83 -6.70
C LYS A 97 4.19 -2.06 -6.84
N GLN A 98 3.65 -2.94 -5.99
CA GLN A 98 2.24 -3.33 -5.99
C GLN A 98 1.55 -2.75 -4.76
N PHE A 99 0.39 -2.14 -4.95
CA PHE A 99 -0.39 -1.55 -3.88
C PHE A 99 -1.74 -2.23 -3.78
N TYR A 100 -2.13 -2.63 -2.56
CA TYR A 100 -3.41 -3.25 -2.26
C TYR A 100 -4.15 -2.44 -1.20
N TYR A 101 -5.43 -2.20 -1.44
CA TYR A 101 -6.37 -1.55 -0.54
C TYR A 101 -7.44 -2.55 -0.12
N ILE A 102 -7.72 -2.63 1.18
CA ILE A 102 -8.72 -3.53 1.76
C ILE A 102 -9.69 -2.70 2.59
N ASP A 103 -10.92 -2.59 2.10
CA ASP A 103 -12.01 -1.82 2.70
C ASP A 103 -12.95 -2.71 3.52
N TYR A 104 -13.26 -2.28 4.74
CA TYR A 104 -14.22 -2.91 5.63
C TYR A 104 -15.49 -2.09 5.74
N PHE A 105 -16.60 -2.67 5.29
CA PHE A 105 -17.94 -2.20 5.62
C PHE A 105 -18.66 -3.26 6.44
N MET A 106 -19.54 -2.83 7.37
CA MET A 106 -20.30 -3.73 8.27
C MET A 106 -21.00 -4.94 7.60
N LYS A 107 -21.25 -4.91 6.28
CA LYS A 107 -21.93 -5.98 5.53
C LYS A 107 -21.15 -6.51 4.32
N ARG A 108 -19.93 -6.03 4.07
CA ARG A 108 -19.12 -6.45 2.90
C ARG A 108 -17.65 -6.05 3.07
N TYR A 109 -16.79 -6.80 2.40
CA TYR A 109 -15.40 -6.40 2.18
C TYR A 109 -15.18 -6.01 0.72
N LEU A 110 -14.34 -5.00 0.48
CA LEU A 110 -13.84 -4.64 -0.84
C LEU A 110 -12.32 -4.73 -0.84
N THR A 111 -11.76 -5.11 -1.99
CA THR A 111 -10.31 -5.15 -2.19
C THR A 111 -9.99 -4.54 -3.53
N THR A 112 -8.90 -3.79 -3.63
CA THR A 112 -8.43 -3.23 -4.90
C THR A 112 -6.92 -3.36 -4.97
N GLY A 113 -6.39 -3.69 -6.13
CA GLY A 113 -4.96 -3.81 -6.37
C GLY A 113 -4.51 -3.00 -7.58
N TYR A 114 -3.34 -2.38 -7.47
CA TYR A 114 -2.71 -1.53 -8.48
C TYR A 114 -1.23 -1.91 -8.65
N GLY A 115 -0.71 -1.79 -9.87
CA GLY A 115 0.70 -2.06 -10.17
C GLY A 115 0.93 -2.32 -11.66
N SER A 116 2.18 -2.59 -12.04
CA SER A 116 2.54 -2.91 -13.43
C SER A 116 2.29 -4.37 -13.80
N GLN A 117 2.28 -5.29 -12.82
CA GLN A 117 2.12 -6.73 -13.05
C GLN A 117 0.66 -7.16 -12.88
N SER A 118 -0.20 -6.79 -13.83
CA SER A 118 -1.66 -6.97 -13.75
C SER A 118 -2.10 -8.40 -13.40
N ALA A 119 -1.45 -9.43 -13.97
CA ALA A 119 -1.81 -10.83 -13.69
C ALA A 119 -1.63 -11.22 -12.21
N GLU A 120 -0.53 -10.79 -11.58
CA GLU A 120 -0.29 -11.06 -10.15
C GLU A 120 -1.22 -10.24 -9.26
N ILE A 121 -1.45 -8.97 -9.60
CA ILE A 121 -2.44 -8.13 -8.92
C ILE A 121 -3.81 -8.81 -8.92
N LYS A 122 -4.27 -9.31 -10.08
CA LYS A 122 -5.53 -10.02 -10.24
C LYS A 122 -5.64 -11.22 -9.29
N GLN A 123 -4.63 -12.08 -9.31
CA GLN A 123 -4.59 -13.30 -8.49
C GLN A 123 -4.61 -12.97 -6.99
N ASN A 124 -3.81 -11.99 -6.56
CA ASN A 124 -3.76 -11.58 -5.17
C ASN A 124 -5.07 -10.91 -4.72
N THR A 125 -5.66 -10.02 -5.51
CA THR A 125 -6.96 -9.39 -5.19
C THR A 125 -8.07 -10.44 -5.07
N MET A 126 -8.11 -11.44 -5.96
CA MET A 126 -9.04 -12.57 -5.82
C MET A 126 -8.80 -13.36 -4.54
N LYS A 127 -7.54 -13.65 -4.21
CA LYS A 127 -7.18 -14.44 -3.03
C LYS A 127 -7.49 -13.73 -1.73
N ILE A 128 -7.25 -12.42 -1.66
CA ILE A 128 -7.64 -11.57 -0.52
C ILE A 128 -9.16 -11.63 -0.33
N MET A 129 -9.94 -11.47 -1.41
CA MET A 129 -11.40 -11.55 -1.30
C MET A 129 -11.88 -12.93 -0.83
N ASP A 130 -11.24 -14.02 -1.28
CA ASP A 130 -11.54 -15.39 -0.82
C ASP A 130 -11.26 -15.56 0.68
N ILE A 131 -10.12 -15.06 1.17
CA ILE A 131 -9.78 -15.03 2.60
C ILE A 131 -10.90 -14.34 3.38
N LEU A 132 -11.26 -13.12 2.98
CA LEU A 132 -12.28 -12.33 3.67
C LEU A 132 -13.68 -12.97 3.62
N LYS A 133 -14.05 -13.63 2.50
CA LYS A 133 -15.32 -14.37 2.38
C LYS A 133 -15.45 -15.54 3.35
N LYS A 134 -14.33 -16.12 3.76
CA LYS A 134 -14.29 -17.25 4.71
C LYS A 134 -14.42 -16.80 6.17
N GLY A 135 -14.60 -15.50 6.41
CA GLY A 135 -14.71 -14.93 7.76
C GLY A 135 -13.37 -14.58 8.39
N GLU A 136 -12.27 -14.72 7.65
CA GLU A 136 -10.94 -14.28 8.08
C GLU A 136 -10.86 -12.74 8.10
N SER A 137 -9.94 -12.22 8.91
CA SER A 137 -9.81 -10.78 9.10
C SER A 137 -9.00 -10.09 8.00
N GLN A 138 -9.06 -8.76 7.94
CA GLN A 138 -8.16 -7.97 7.09
C GLN A 138 -6.69 -8.19 7.47
N LYS A 139 -6.39 -8.49 8.74
CA LYS A 139 -5.04 -8.83 9.19
C LYS A 139 -4.55 -10.14 8.58
N ASP A 140 -5.42 -11.13 8.41
CA ASP A 140 -5.08 -12.42 7.78
C ASP A 140 -4.80 -12.25 6.29
N ALA A 141 -5.59 -11.39 5.63
CA ALA A 141 -5.32 -10.95 4.25
C ALA A 141 -3.97 -10.24 4.11
N ILE A 142 -3.63 -9.33 5.03
CA ILE A 142 -2.31 -8.68 5.05
C ILE A 142 -1.20 -9.70 5.30
N GLN A 143 -1.41 -10.67 6.19
CA GLN A 143 -0.43 -11.72 6.47
C GLN A 143 -0.18 -12.63 5.26
N TYR A 144 -1.22 -12.89 4.45
CA TYR A 144 -1.06 -13.56 3.16
C TYR A 144 -0.14 -12.77 2.24
N LEU A 145 -0.36 -11.45 2.10
CA LEU A 145 0.47 -10.58 1.27
C LEU A 145 1.92 -10.52 1.77
N ILE A 146 2.15 -10.38 3.08
CA ILE A 146 3.49 -10.42 3.67
C ILE A 146 4.22 -11.70 3.27
N LYS A 147 3.57 -12.86 3.40
CA LYS A 147 4.18 -14.15 3.00
C LYS A 147 4.57 -14.14 1.53
N GLN A 148 3.76 -13.57 0.64
CA GLN A 148 4.13 -13.44 -0.79
C GLN A 148 5.39 -12.59 -1.01
N THR A 149 5.67 -11.60 -0.15
CA THR A 149 6.90 -10.78 -0.25
C THR A 149 8.16 -11.46 0.30
N GLU A 150 7.99 -12.55 1.07
CA GLU A 150 9.11 -13.31 1.61
C GLU A 150 9.71 -14.25 0.57
N TYR A 151 8.87 -14.82 -0.30
CA TYR A 151 9.29 -15.66 -1.42
C TYR A 151 9.66 -14.77 -2.62
N GLY A 152 10.95 -14.50 -2.80
CA GLY A 152 11.47 -13.67 -3.89
C GLY A 152 11.38 -14.36 -5.26
N PHE A 153 10.18 -14.34 -5.85
CA PHE A 153 9.93 -14.79 -7.23
C PHE A 153 10.59 -13.88 -8.26
#